data_AF-A0A3A8PMI2-F1
#
_entry.id   AF-A0A3A8PMI2-F1
#
_cell.length_a   1.000
_cell.length_b   1.000
_cell.length_c   1.000
_cell.angle_alpha   90.00
_cell.angle_beta   90.00
_cell.angle_gamma   90.00
#
_symmetry.space_group_name_H-M   'P 1'
#
loop_
_entity.id
_entity.type
_entity.pdbx_description
1 polymer ?
#
loop_
_entity_poly.entity_id
_entity_poly.type
_entity_poly.pdbx_seq_one_letter_code
_entity_poly.pdbx_strand_id
1 'polypeptide(L)'
;MYGEVLGIGPFRRELVPFLQQPDEWHRNTREGAIIVVPVFSAPEGSSRSRALAGCFGADPWDFNTHALDPWRADVDALQRFEQPGEEHRLECFLRLRDAGFSFYFQPNG
;
A
#
# COMPACT_ATOMS: atom_id res chain seq x y z
N MET A 1 -7.89 5.18 -15.79
CA MET A 1 -6.76 5.45 -14.89
C MET A 1 -7.12 5.18 -13.43
N TYR A 2 -6.70 4.01 -13.00
CA TYR A 2 -6.71 3.48 -11.64
C TYR A 2 -5.32 3.72 -11.04
N GLY A 3 -5.19 3.80 -9.71
CA GLY A 3 -3.88 3.89 -9.05
C GLY A 3 -3.83 2.94 -7.87
N GLU A 4 -2.71 2.26 -7.67
CA GLU A 4 -2.54 1.34 -6.54
C GLU A 4 -1.20 1.58 -5.86
N VAL A 5 -1.17 1.40 -4.54
CA VAL A 5 0.06 1.35 -3.75
C VAL A 5 0.29 -0.08 -3.31
N LEU A 6 1.43 -0.63 -3.71
CA LEU A 6 1.87 -1.97 -3.36
C LEU A 6 2.95 -1.90 -2.27
N GLY A 7 2.87 -2.76 -1.27
CA GLY A 7 3.94 -3.03 -0.32
C GLY A 7 4.69 -4.30 -0.72
N ILE A 8 6.01 -4.28 -0.67
CA ILE A 8 6.89 -5.43 -0.94
C ILE A 8 7.84 -5.61 0.24
N GLY A 9 7.84 -6.79 0.83
CA GLY A 9 8.65 -7.04 2.02
C GLY A 9 8.64 -8.50 2.48
N PRO A 10 9.45 -8.82 3.51
CA PRO A 10 9.53 -10.16 4.06
C PRO A 10 8.25 -10.49 4.83
N PHE A 11 7.65 -11.64 4.51
CA PHE A 11 6.53 -12.20 5.25
C PHE A 11 6.95 -12.52 6.69
N ARG A 12 6.08 -12.15 7.63
CA ARG A 12 6.13 -12.58 9.02
C ARG A 12 4.72 -12.96 9.46
N ARG A 13 4.55 -14.04 10.23
CA ARG A 13 3.21 -14.46 10.65
C ARG A 13 2.46 -13.41 11.46
N GLU A 14 3.19 -12.63 12.25
CA GLU A 14 2.64 -11.52 13.03
C GLU A 14 2.00 -10.42 12.15
N LEU A 15 2.32 -10.39 10.85
CA LEU A 15 1.78 -9.41 9.92
C LEU A 15 0.46 -9.84 9.27
N VAL A 16 0.07 -11.12 9.38
CA VAL A 16 -1.13 -11.68 8.74
C VAL A 16 -2.40 -10.86 8.99
N PRO A 17 -2.68 -10.36 10.22
CA PRO A 17 -3.88 -9.53 10.46
C PRO A 17 -3.90 -8.20 9.70
N PHE A 18 -2.75 -7.77 9.17
CA PHE A 18 -2.57 -6.52 8.44
C PHE A 18 -2.44 -6.73 6.92
N LEU A 19 -2.58 -7.98 6.46
CA LEU A 19 -2.59 -8.31 5.04
C LEU A 19 -4.03 -8.25 4.52
N GLN A 20 -4.21 -7.77 3.30
CA GLN A 20 -5.54 -7.70 2.68
C GLN A 20 -6.02 -9.07 2.22
N GLN A 21 -5.10 -10.02 2.04
CA GLN A 21 -5.41 -11.40 1.65
C GLN A 21 -5.86 -12.23 2.85
N PRO A 22 -6.76 -13.22 2.65
CA PRO A 22 -7.18 -14.12 3.73
C PRO A 22 -6.01 -14.89 4.35
N ASP A 23 -6.04 -15.08 5.68
CA ASP A 23 -5.03 -15.83 6.44
C ASP A 23 -4.67 -17.19 5.84
N GLU A 24 -5.65 -17.87 5.23
CA GLU A 24 -5.49 -19.18 4.61
C GLU A 24 -4.45 -19.18 3.47
N TRP A 25 -4.32 -18.06 2.75
CA TRP A 25 -3.38 -17.91 1.65
C TRP A 25 -1.93 -17.90 2.15
N HIS A 26 -1.73 -17.57 3.43
CA HIS A 26 -0.43 -17.46 4.06
C HIS A 26 -0.08 -18.64 4.97
N ARG A 27 -0.96 -19.65 5.09
CA ARG A 27 -0.79 -20.81 5.97
C ARG A 27 0.54 -21.54 5.77
N ASN A 28 0.98 -21.63 4.51
CA ASN A 28 2.22 -22.32 4.13
C ASN A 28 3.33 -21.34 3.69
N THR A 29 3.13 -20.03 3.84
CA THR A 29 4.15 -19.04 3.49
C THR A 29 5.29 -19.13 4.50
N ARG A 30 6.51 -19.31 3.99
CA ARG A 30 7.72 -19.39 4.81
C ARG A 30 8.05 -18.02 5.40
N GLU A 31 8.44 -17.99 6.67
CA GLU A 31 9.01 -16.79 7.32
C GLU A 31 10.16 -16.20 6.48
N GLY A 32 10.12 -14.89 6.26
CA GLY A 32 11.10 -14.17 5.45
C GLY A 32 10.93 -14.28 3.94
N ALA A 33 9.94 -15.05 3.43
CA ALA A 33 9.62 -15.06 2.01
C ALA A 33 9.15 -13.66 1.55
N ILE A 34 9.62 -13.19 0.39
CA ILE A 34 9.19 -11.90 -0.13
C ILE A 34 7.75 -12.01 -0.65
N ILE A 35 6.87 -11.15 -0.14
CA ILE A 35 5.48 -11.06 -0.55
C ILE A 35 5.18 -9.66 -1.09
N VAL A 36 4.16 -9.59 -1.96
CA VAL A 36 3.62 -8.35 -2.52
C VAL A 36 2.19 -8.22 -2.04
N VAL A 37 1.85 -7.06 -1.48
CA VAL A 37 0.54 -6.81 -0.86
C VAL A 37 -0.04 -5.50 -1.37
N PRO A 38 -1.29 -5.46 -1.82
CA PRO A 38 -1.97 -4.20 -2.10
C PRO A 38 -2.28 -3.50 -0.78
N VAL A 39 -2.03 -2.19 -0.72
CA VAL A 39 -2.17 -1.39 0.51
C VAL A 39 -3.24 -0.32 0.36
N PHE A 40 -3.20 0.42 -0.75
CA PHE A 40 -4.24 1.38 -1.12
C PHE A 40 -4.64 1.20 -2.58
N SER A 41 -5.93 1.27 -2.85
CA SER A 41 -6.46 1.31 -4.21
C SER A 41 -7.29 2.58 -4.43
N ALA A 42 -7.09 3.20 -5.58
CA ALA A 42 -7.89 4.32 -6.08
C ALA A 42 -8.68 3.83 -7.30
N PRO A 43 -9.87 3.22 -7.08
CA PRO A 43 -10.61 2.53 -8.13
C PRO A 43 -11.28 3.46 -9.14
N GLU A 44 -11.40 4.77 -8.91
CA GLU A 44 -12.11 5.64 -9.86
C GLU A 44 -11.48 7.01 -10.01
N GLY A 45 -11.14 7.35 -11.26
CA GLY A 45 -10.81 8.70 -11.71
C GLY A 45 -9.34 9.09 -11.56
N SER A 46 -8.82 9.72 -12.60
CA SER A 46 -7.44 10.24 -12.61
C SER A 46 -7.18 11.21 -11.45
N SER A 47 -8.20 11.94 -10.95
CA SER A 47 -8.07 12.84 -9.81
C SER A 47 -7.78 12.13 -8.48
N ARG A 48 -8.40 10.97 -8.20
CA ARG A 48 -8.15 10.21 -6.97
C ARG A 48 -6.79 9.52 -6.99
N SER A 49 -6.40 8.96 -8.14
CA SER A 49 -5.07 8.40 -8.34
C SER A 49 -3.97 9.44 -8.09
N ARG A 50 -4.16 10.68 -8.60
CA ARG A 50 -3.24 11.80 -8.32
C ARG A 50 -3.23 12.23 -6.86
N ALA A 51 -4.40 12.28 -6.21
CA ALA A 51 -4.47 12.61 -4.79
C ALA A 51 -3.75 11.55 -3.93
N LEU A 52 -3.87 10.27 -4.28
CA LEU A 52 -3.16 9.19 -3.59
C LEU A 52 -1.65 9.30 -3.78
N ALA A 53 -1.17 9.51 -5.01
CA ALA A 53 0.25 9.76 -5.28
C ALA A 53 0.77 10.97 -4.49
N GLY A 54 -0.01 12.05 -4.43
CA GLY A 54 0.31 13.26 -3.67
C GLY A 54 0.47 13.01 -2.17
N CYS A 55 -0.28 12.08 -1.58
CA CYS A 55 -0.11 11.70 -0.17
C CYS A 55 1.27 11.11 0.12
N PHE A 56 1.91 10.48 -0.88
CA PHE A 56 3.25 9.93 -0.76
C PHE A 56 4.33 10.85 -1.34
N GLY A 57 3.96 12.08 -1.73
CA GLY A 57 4.87 13.02 -2.39
C GLY A 57 5.36 12.54 -3.77
N ALA A 58 4.67 11.58 -4.39
CA ALA A 58 4.99 11.08 -5.72
C ALA A 58 4.32 11.94 -6.79
N ASP A 59 5.05 12.20 -7.88
CA ASP A 59 4.46 12.80 -9.09
C ASP A 59 3.85 11.68 -9.96
N PRO A 60 2.53 11.68 -10.19
CA PRO A 60 1.86 10.67 -11.02
C PRO A 60 2.35 10.60 -12.47
N TRP A 61 3.07 11.62 -12.96
CA TRP A 61 3.66 11.66 -14.31
C TRP A 61 5.17 11.39 -14.31
N ASP A 62 5.79 11.19 -13.15
CA ASP A 62 7.18 10.77 -13.04
C ASP A 62 7.28 9.25 -13.15
N PHE A 63 7.45 8.78 -14.38
CA PHE A 63 7.69 7.36 -14.70
C PHE A 63 9.00 6.81 -14.13
N ASN A 64 9.86 7.65 -13.54
CA ASN A 64 11.10 7.21 -12.91
C ASN A 64 10.98 7.00 -11.40
N THR A 65 9.91 7.50 -10.76
CA THR A 65 9.76 7.47 -9.29
C THR A 65 8.50 6.70 -8.89
N HIS A 66 8.55 5.38 -9.08
CA HIS A 66 7.54 4.47 -8.56
C HIS A 66 7.75 4.12 -7.09
N ALA A 67 9.00 4.15 -6.62
CA ALA A 67 9.33 3.87 -5.22
C ALA A 67 8.89 5.05 -4.34
N LEU A 68 8.12 4.74 -3.30
CA LEU A 68 7.62 5.69 -2.34
C LEU A 68 8.52 5.71 -1.11
N ASP A 69 8.71 6.89 -0.52
CA ASP A 69 9.24 7.01 0.83
C ASP A 69 8.08 6.95 1.84
N PRO A 70 7.89 5.82 2.55
CA PRO A 70 6.74 5.66 3.43
C PRO A 70 6.83 6.51 4.71
N TRP A 71 8.01 7.07 5.02
CA TRP A 71 8.19 7.96 6.17
C TRP A 71 7.81 9.41 5.84
N ARG A 72 7.71 9.75 4.56
CA ARG A 72 7.25 11.06 4.09
C ARG A 72 5.77 11.07 3.72
N ALA A 73 5.06 9.96 3.93
CA ALA A 73 3.64 9.86 3.66
C ALA A 73 2.83 10.79 4.58
N ASP A 74 1.89 11.54 4.00
CA ASP A 74 0.89 12.32 4.71
C ASP A 74 -0.22 11.39 5.24
N VAL A 75 -0.01 10.91 6.46
CA VAL A 75 -0.90 9.98 7.17
C VAL A 75 -2.32 10.54 7.33
N ASP A 76 -2.45 11.84 7.58
CA ASP A 76 -3.76 12.49 7.75
C ASP A 76 -4.51 12.54 6.42
N ALA A 77 -3.82 12.80 5.31
CA ALA A 77 -4.41 12.76 3.99
C ALA A 77 -4.81 11.33 3.57
N LEU A 78 -4.04 10.30 3.98
CA LEU A 78 -4.33 8.90 3.67
C LEU A 78 -5.63 8.38 4.29
N GLN A 79 -6.08 8.95 5.42
CA GLN A 79 -7.38 8.60 6.03
C GLN A 79 -8.55 8.77 5.05
N ARG A 80 -8.44 9.69 4.09
CA ARG A 80 -9.50 9.96 3.09
C ARG A 80 -9.67 8.83 2.06
N PHE A 81 -8.76 7.86 2.06
CA PHE A 81 -8.78 6.69 1.18
C PHE A 81 -9.31 5.44 1.88
N GLU A 82 -9.68 5.52 3.15
CA GLU A 82 -10.44 4.46 3.81
C GLU A 82 -11.85 4.41 3.22
N GLN A 83 -12.24 3.25 2.70
CA GLN A 83 -13.59 3.00 2.19
C GLN A 83 -14.38 2.16 3.19
N PRO A 84 -15.72 2.27 3.24
CA PRO A 84 -16.56 1.40 4.04
C PRO A 84 -16.26 -0.08 3.72
N GLY A 85 -15.89 -0.88 4.72
CA GLY A 85 -15.47 -2.28 4.56
C GLY A 85 -13.98 -2.50 4.25
N GLU A 86 -13.20 -1.42 4.09
CA GLU A 86 -11.72 -1.43 4.01
C GLU A 86 -11.11 -0.70 5.23
N GLU A 87 -11.86 -0.68 6.32
CA GLU A 87 -11.44 -0.15 7.61
C GLU A 87 -10.11 -0.83 7.98
N HIS A 88 -9.15 -0.07 8.52
CA HIS A 88 -7.79 -0.49 8.89
C HIS A 88 -6.73 -0.45 7.76
N ARG A 89 -7.02 0.06 6.55
CA ARG A 89 -5.97 0.23 5.52
C ARG A 89 -4.80 1.10 5.98
N LEU A 90 -5.09 2.19 6.69
CA LEU A 90 -4.04 3.04 7.22
C LEU A 90 -3.22 2.31 8.29
N GLU A 91 -3.87 1.58 9.19
CA GLU A 91 -3.18 0.74 10.17
C GLU A 91 -2.29 -0.30 9.49
N CYS A 92 -2.80 -0.98 8.46
CA CYS A 92 -2.03 -1.95 7.68
C CYS A 92 -0.79 -1.31 7.06
N PHE A 93 -0.93 -0.14 6.43
CA PHE A 93 0.20 0.61 5.88
C PHE A 93 1.26 0.91 6.94
N LEU A 94 0.86 1.42 8.11
CA LEU A 94 1.78 1.77 9.19
C LEU A 94 2.51 0.54 9.72
N ARG A 95 1.81 -0.58 9.92
CA ARG A 95 2.41 -1.84 10.40
C ARG A 95 3.39 -2.43 9.40
N LEU A 96 3.06 -2.40 8.11
CA LEU A 96 3.95 -2.85 7.05
C LEU A 96 5.18 -1.95 6.90
N ARG A 97 5.01 -0.62 7.02
CA ARG A 97 6.12 0.34 7.03
C ARG A 97 7.08 0.04 8.16
N ASP A 98 6.58 -0.11 9.38
CA ASP A 98 7.40 -0.37 10.55
C ASP A 98 8.09 -1.75 10.46
N ALA A 99 7.50 -2.70 9.70
CA ALA A 99 8.11 -3.99 9.39
C ALA A 99 9.19 -3.94 8.29
N GLY A 100 9.42 -2.78 7.68
CA GLY A 100 10.46 -2.56 6.67
C GLY A 100 10.02 -2.86 5.23
N PHE A 101 8.71 -2.82 4.94
CA PHE A 101 8.22 -2.96 3.56
C PHE A 101 8.64 -1.74 2.74
N SER A 102 9.00 -2.00 1.48
CA SER A 102 9.16 -0.97 0.46
C SER A 102 7.82 -0.76 -0.25
N PHE A 103 7.48 0.49 -0.55
CA PHE A 103 6.20 0.80 -1.17
C PHE A 103 6.39 1.35 -2.57
N TYR A 104 5.46 1.02 -3.45
CA TYR A 104 5.51 1.42 -4.85
C TYR A 104 4.14 1.91 -5.31
N PHE A 105 4.11 3.02 -6.04
CA PHE A 105 2.93 3.51 -6.72
C PHE A 105 2.86 2.97 -8.14
N GLN A 106 1.80 2.25 -8.45
CA GLN A 106 1.52 1.72 -9.77
C GLN A 106 0.36 2.51 -10.41
N PRO A 107 0.64 3.36 -11.41
CA PRO A 107 -0.41 3.93 -12.24
C PRO A 107 -0.95 2.87 -13.20
N ASN A 108 -2.23 2.53 -13.08
CA ASN A 108 -2.92 1.63 -14.00
C ASN A 108 -3.68 2.50 -15.03
N GLY A 109 -3.22 2.50 -16.28
CA GLY A 109 -3.75 3.32 -17.39
C GLY A 109 -5.24 3.15 -17.63
#